data_AF-A0A7S2FEH9-F1
#
_entry.id   AF-A0A7S2FEH9-F1
#
_cell.length_a   1.000
_cell.length_b   1.000
_cell.length_c   1.000
_cell.angle_alpha   90.00
_cell.angle_beta   90.00
_cell.angle_gamma   90.00
#
_symmetry.space_group_name_H-M   'P 1'
#
loop_
_entity.id
_entity.type
_entity.pdbx_description
1 polymer ?
#
loop_
_entity_poly.entity_id
_entity_poly.type
_entity_poly.pdbx_seq_one_letter_code
_entity_poly.pdbx_strand_id
1 'polypeptide(L)'
;LPPTISRKLRSYVRTLASLLVCELGTLNLQVIHADMDRLTLCTGKKPLVEALRRMQFALDALKSRKDGLFRWITLEPRRVWHTLLLRDKFNYGGVTAGDDELETAWKAASSTSTDGSALAP
;
A
#
# COMPACT_ATOMS: atom_id res chain seq x y z
N LEU A 1 17.09 -22.71 7.98
CA LEU A 1 16.92 -23.07 6.55
C LEU A 1 18.30 -23.12 5.90
N PRO A 2 18.58 -24.06 4.98
CA PRO A 2 19.83 -24.09 4.22
C PRO A 2 20.05 -22.80 3.43
N PRO A 3 21.29 -22.28 3.34
CA PRO A 3 21.60 -20.99 2.69
C PRO A 3 21.23 -20.95 1.20
N THR A 4 21.19 -22.12 0.55
CA THR A 4 20.79 -22.28 -0.85
C THR A 4 19.30 -21.97 -1.08
N ILE A 5 18.43 -22.39 -0.15
CA ILE A 5 16.99 -22.15 -0.24
C ILE A 5 16.68 -20.68 0.04
N SER A 6 17.31 -20.09 1.06
CA SER A 6 17.11 -18.67 1.41
C SER A 6 17.48 -17.73 0.25
N ARG A 7 18.52 -18.04 -0.52
CA ARG A 7 18.92 -17.24 -1.69
C ARG A 7 17.87 -17.32 -2.81
N LYS A 8 17.37 -18.51 -3.13
CA LYS A 8 16.32 -18.67 -4.15
C LYS A 8 15.02 -17.99 -3.72
N LEU A 9 14.61 -18.17 -2.46
CA LEU A 9 13.45 -17.51 -1.90
C LEU A 9 13.55 -15.98 -2.00
N ARG A 10 14.68 -15.39 -1.58
CA ARG A 10 14.91 -13.94 -1.70
C ARG A 10 14.84 -13.46 -3.15
N SER A 11 15.33 -14.27 -4.10
CA SER A 11 15.19 -13.96 -5.52
C SER A 11 13.73 -13.90 -5.95
N TYR A 12 12.91 -14.90 -5.56
CA TYR A 12 11.49 -14.90 -5.87
C TYR A 12 10.75 -13.73 -5.22
N VAL A 13 11.05 -13.41 -3.96
CA VAL A 13 10.46 -12.26 -3.25
C VAL A 13 10.80 -10.95 -3.97
N ARG A 14 12.03 -10.78 -4.45
CA ARG A 14 12.42 -9.60 -5.22
C ARG A 14 11.65 -9.51 -6.55
N THR A 15 11.50 -10.63 -7.25
CA THR A 15 10.71 -10.68 -8.48
C THR A 15 9.26 -10.32 -8.20
N LEU A 16 8.66 -10.88 -7.15
CA LEU A 16 7.29 -10.56 -6.73
C LEU A 16 7.14 -9.08 -6.35
N ALA A 17 8.07 -8.50 -5.60
CA ALA A 17 8.06 -7.09 -5.27
C ALA A 17 8.12 -6.21 -6.52
N SER A 18 8.91 -6.60 -7.53
CA SER A 18 9.00 -5.87 -8.80
C SER A 18 7.69 -5.94 -9.60
N LEU A 19 7.05 -7.10 -9.63
CA LEU A 19 5.73 -7.26 -10.24
C LEU A 19 4.66 -6.44 -9.52
N LEU A 20 4.69 -6.41 -8.18
CA LEU A 20 3.79 -5.59 -7.37
C LEU A 20 3.94 -4.10 -7.70
N VAL A 21 5.17 -3.60 -7.81
CA VAL A 21 5.46 -2.21 -8.18
C VAL A 21 4.91 -1.88 -9.57
N CYS A 22 5.08 -2.79 -10.53
CA CYS A 22 4.53 -2.64 -11.88
C CYS A 22 3.00 -2.53 -11.85
N GLU A 23 2.33 -3.43 -11.14
CA GLU A 23 0.88 -3.43 -11.01
C GLU A 23 0.35 -2.17 -10.32
N LEU A 24 1.00 -1.71 -9.27
CA LEU A 24 0.63 -0.46 -8.60
C LEU A 24 0.81 0.75 -9.52
N GLY A 25 1.82 0.72 -10.39
CA GLY A 25 1.98 1.71 -11.46
C GLY A 25 0.77 1.74 -12.41
N THR A 26 0.19 0.58 -12.76
CA THR A 26 -1.01 0.53 -13.60
C THR A 26 -2.25 1.13 -12.93
N LEU A 27 -2.30 1.16 -11.60
CA LEU A 27 -3.38 1.78 -10.81
C LEU A 27 -3.16 3.30 -10.60
N ASN A 28 -2.13 3.88 -11.23
CA ASN A 28 -1.68 5.25 -11.02
C ASN A 28 -1.30 5.53 -9.55
N LEU A 29 -0.75 4.54 -8.84
CA LEU A 29 -0.09 4.77 -7.55
C LEU A 29 1.40 4.95 -7.79
N GLN A 30 1.92 6.10 -7.39
CA GLN A 30 3.33 6.39 -7.55
C GLN A 30 4.12 5.71 -6.43
N VAL A 31 4.96 4.75 -6.80
CA VAL A 31 5.87 4.07 -5.87
C VAL A 31 7.12 4.94 -5.70
N ILE A 32 7.38 5.41 -4.48
CA ILE A 32 8.57 6.21 -4.15
C ILE A 32 9.73 5.27 -3.78
N HIS A 33 9.42 4.23 -3.00
CA HIS A 33 10.41 3.30 -2.49
C HIS A 33 9.82 1.91 -2.35
N ALA A 34 10.58 0.88 -2.72
CA ALA A 34 10.21 -0.51 -2.59
C ALA A 34 11.39 -1.32 -2.04
N ASP A 35 11.13 -2.11 -1.01
CA ASP A 35 12.01 -3.16 -0.49
C ASP A 35 11.27 -4.52 -0.51
N MET A 36 11.92 -5.58 -0.02
CA MET A 36 11.35 -6.94 -0.03
C MET A 36 10.09 -7.09 0.84
N ASP A 37 9.97 -6.30 1.91
CA ASP A 37 8.90 -6.37 2.91
C ASP A 37 8.11 -5.06 3.07
N ARG A 38 8.60 -3.96 2.48
CA ARG A 38 8.04 -2.62 2.68
C ARG A 38 7.90 -1.89 1.36
N LEU A 39 6.80 -1.17 1.26
CA LEU A 39 6.49 -0.36 0.09
C LEU A 39 6.01 1.02 0.56
N THR A 40 6.57 2.07 -0.03
CA THR A 40 6.19 3.46 0.24
C THR A 40 5.57 4.06 -1.01
N LEU A 41 4.32 4.48 -0.87
CA LEU A 41 3.45 4.93 -1.95
C LEU A 41 3.07 6.39 -1.74
N CYS A 42 3.04 7.15 -2.83
CA CYS A 42 2.40 8.46 -2.87
C CYS A 42 0.95 8.30 -3.32
N THR A 43 0.00 8.64 -2.46
CA THR A 43 -1.44 8.59 -2.77
C THR A 43 -1.91 9.83 -3.53
N GLY A 44 -1.16 10.94 -3.48
CA GLY A 44 -1.49 12.22 -4.11
C GLY A 44 -2.71 12.94 -3.51
N LYS A 45 -3.30 12.40 -2.43
CA LYS A 45 -4.46 12.97 -1.73
C LYS A 45 -4.01 13.64 -0.44
N LYS A 46 -4.56 14.81 -0.14
CA LYS A 46 -4.23 15.60 1.07
C LYS A 46 -4.89 15.05 2.33
N PRO A 47 -6.19 14.73 2.37
CA PRO A 47 -6.80 14.21 3.58
C PRO A 47 -6.41 12.73 3.79
N LEU A 48 -6.04 12.41 5.03
CA LEU A 48 -5.60 11.08 5.45
C LEU A 48 -6.62 9.98 5.07
N VAL A 49 -7.90 10.23 5.28
CA VAL A 49 -8.98 9.27 5.00
C VAL A 49 -9.10 8.97 3.50
N GLU A 50 -8.99 9.97 2.62
CA GLU A 50 -9.04 9.71 1.17
C GLU A 50 -7.78 9.01 0.67
N ALA A 51 -6.62 9.32 1.26
CA ALA A 51 -5.37 8.62 0.97
C ALA A 51 -5.48 7.13 1.31
N LEU A 52 -6.02 6.81 2.50
CA LEU A 52 -6.27 5.44 2.94
C LEU A 52 -7.34 4.75 2.09
N ARG A 53 -8.43 5.43 1.73
CA ARG A 53 -9.45 4.87 0.84
C ARG A 53 -8.88 4.54 -0.54
N ARG A 54 -8.01 5.40 -1.09
CA ARG A 54 -7.31 5.13 -2.36
C ARG A 54 -6.38 3.93 -2.24
N MET A 55 -5.68 3.79 -1.11
CA MET A 55 -4.86 2.61 -0.84
C MET A 55 -5.73 1.35 -0.76
N GLN A 56 -6.83 1.37 -0.02
CA GLN A 56 -7.72 0.23 0.14
C GLN A 56 -8.33 -0.21 -1.20
N PHE A 57 -8.79 0.75 -2.01
CA PHE A 57 -9.23 0.48 -3.38
C PHE A 57 -8.14 -0.20 -4.22
N ALA A 58 -6.89 0.26 -4.13
CA ALA A 58 -5.78 -0.34 -4.86
C ALA A 58 -5.50 -1.78 -4.38
N LEU A 59 -5.61 -2.05 -3.08
CA LEU A 59 -5.46 -3.39 -2.52
C LEU A 59 -6.58 -4.33 -2.96
N ASP A 60 -7.81 -3.85 -3.01
CA ASP A 60 -8.95 -4.64 -3.48
C ASP A 60 -8.83 -4.93 -4.98
N ALA A 61 -8.41 -3.96 -5.78
CA ALA A 61 -8.14 -4.12 -7.21
C ALA A 61 -7.00 -5.13 -7.48
N LEU A 62 -5.94 -5.11 -6.68
CA LEU A 62 -4.85 -6.10 -6.74
C LEU A 62 -5.37 -7.52 -6.46
N LYS A 63 -6.26 -7.68 -5.48
CA LYS A 63 -6.86 -8.98 -5.13
C LYS A 63 -7.86 -9.48 -6.17
N SER A 64 -8.57 -8.58 -6.85
CA SER A 64 -9.60 -8.93 -7.85
C SER A 64 -9.05 -9.21 -9.26
N ARG A 65 -7.75 -9.01 -9.50
CA ARG A 65 -7.10 -9.30 -10.79
C ARG A 65 -7.26 -10.77 -11.18
N LYS A 66 -7.46 -10.99 -12.49
CA LYS A 66 -7.73 -12.31 -13.09
C LYS A 66 -6.61 -13.34 -12.87
N ASP A 67 -5.38 -12.88 -12.74
CA ASP A 67 -4.20 -13.74 -12.62
C ASP A 67 -4.04 -14.36 -11.22
N GLY A 68 -4.82 -13.89 -10.23
CA GLY A 68 -4.86 -14.44 -8.87
C GLY A 68 -3.55 -14.38 -8.07
N LEU A 69 -2.47 -13.86 -8.66
CA LEU A 69 -1.11 -13.89 -8.10
C LEU A 69 -1.00 -13.18 -6.74
N PHE A 70 -1.75 -12.09 -6.56
CA PHE A 70 -1.72 -11.27 -5.35
C PHE A 70 -2.82 -11.62 -4.34
N ARG A 71 -3.64 -12.64 -4.60
CA ARG A 71 -4.76 -13.02 -3.72
C ARG A 71 -4.30 -13.43 -2.32
N TRP A 72 -3.13 -14.06 -2.22
CA TRP A 72 -2.55 -14.50 -0.95
C TRP A 72 -1.63 -13.45 -0.30
N ILE A 73 -1.43 -12.31 -0.95
CA ILE A 73 -0.59 -11.25 -0.43
C ILE A 73 -1.46 -10.26 0.32
N THR A 74 -1.27 -10.20 1.64
CA THR A 74 -1.88 -9.20 2.50
C THR A 74 -0.89 -8.06 2.70
N LEU A 75 -1.32 -6.85 2.37
CA LEU A 75 -0.57 -5.62 2.63
C LEU A 75 -1.34 -4.81 3.66
N GLU A 76 -0.63 -4.34 4.67
CA GLU A 76 -1.20 -3.55 5.76
C GLU A 76 -0.52 -2.17 5.82
N PRO A 77 -1.27 -1.09 6.06
CA PRO A 77 -0.70 0.22 6.26
C PRO A 77 0.05 0.28 7.58
N ARG A 78 1.39 0.28 7.52
CA ARG A 78 2.22 0.36 8.73
C ARG A 78 2.46 1.78 9.22
N ARG A 79 2.53 2.75 8.30
CA ARG A 79 2.86 4.15 8.61
C ARG A 79 2.35 5.06 7.51
N VAL A 80 1.71 6.16 7.90
CA VAL A 80 1.32 7.22 6.96
C VAL A 80 2.12 8.47 7.25
N TRP A 81 2.56 9.12 6.17
CA TRP A 81 3.36 10.31 6.20
C TRP A 81 2.54 11.47 5.63
N HIS A 82 2.40 12.54 6.39
CA HIS A 82 1.87 13.82 5.90
C HIS A 82 2.87 14.49 4.95
N THR A 83 4.15 14.36 5.28
CA THR A 83 5.26 14.83 4.45
C THR A 83 6.41 13.87 4.64
N LEU A 84 6.98 13.41 3.52
CA LEU A 84 8.12 12.48 3.51
C LEU A 84 9.21 13.05 2.60
N LEU A 85 10.39 13.26 3.18
CA LEU A 85 11.63 13.54 2.48
C LEU A 85 12.49 12.28 2.54
N LEU A 86 12.64 11.62 1.39
CA LEU A 86 13.40 10.39 1.27
C LEU A 86 14.67 10.67 0.47
N ARG A 87 15.84 10.39 1.05
CA ARG A 87 17.14 10.48 0.35
C ARG A 87 17.73 9.09 0.10
N ASP A 88 17.73 8.24 1.12
CA ASP A 88 18.10 6.83 0.99
C ASP A 88 17.39 5.98 2.06
N LYS A 89 17.74 4.69 2.16
CA LYS A 89 17.11 3.74 3.09
C LYS A 89 17.25 4.12 4.57
N PHE A 90 18.30 4.86 4.94
CA PHE A 90 18.62 5.24 6.32
C PHE A 90 18.46 6.75 6.55
N ASN A 91 18.51 7.54 5.49
CA ASN A 91 18.37 8.98 5.50
C ASN A 91 16.99 9.36 4.94
N TYR A 92 16.01 9.38 5.84
CA TYR A 92 14.67 9.87 5.56
C TYR A 92 14.14 10.68 6.75
N GLY A 93 13.37 11.71 6.46
CA GLY A 93 12.74 12.57 7.45
C GLY A 93 11.31 12.88 7.04
N GLY A 94 10.43 13.10 8.01
CA GLY A 94 9.04 13.37 7.70
C GLY A 94 8.16 13.51 8.93
N VAL A 95 6.94 13.97 8.69
CA VAL A 95 5.88 14.07 9.70
C VAL A 95 4.96 12.88 9.51
N THR A 96 4.88 12.02 10.52
CA THR A 96 3.95 10.88 10.53
C THR A 96 2.60 11.30 11.09
N ALA A 97 1.54 10.65 10.64
CA ALA A 97 0.28 10.64 11.40
C ALA A 97 0.52 9.91 12.73
N GLY A 98 -0.19 10.31 13.78
CA GLY A 98 -0.16 9.56 15.05
C GLY A 98 -0.76 8.16 14.85
N ASP A 99 -0.31 7.17 15.61
CA ASP A 99 -0.84 5.80 15.49
C ASP A 99 -2.36 5.76 15.77
N ASP A 100 -2.84 6.54 16.73
CA ASP A 100 -4.28 6.69 17.04
C ASP A 100 -5.07 7.34 15.88
N GLU A 101 -4.44 8.29 15.19
CA GLU A 101 -5.02 8.98 14.04
C GLU A 101 -5.12 8.03 12.83
N LEU A 102 -4.09 7.22 12.61
CA LEU A 102 -4.06 6.19 11.59
C LEU A 102 -5.15 5.14 11.83
N GLU A 103 -5.26 4.61 13.04
CA GLU A 103 -6.27 3.61 13.41
C GLU A 103 -7.69 4.14 13.19
N THR A 104 -7.94 5.38 13.60
CA THR A 104 -9.24 6.04 13.41
C THR A 104 -9.56 6.23 11.94
N ALA A 105 -8.58 6.72 11.15
CA ALA A 105 -8.76 6.96 9.73
C ALA A 105 -8.85 5.66 8.91
N TRP A 106 -8.16 4.60 9.32
CA TRP A 106 -8.24 3.28 8.70
C TRP A 106 -9.62 2.65 8.90
N LYS A 107 -10.15 2.73 10.13
CA LYS A 107 -11.54 2.32 10.41
C LYS A 107 -12.53 3.10 9.56
N ALA A 108 -12.39 4.43 9.48
CA ALA A 108 -13.25 5.28 8.66
C ALA A 108 -13.15 4.99 7.15
N ALA A 109 -11.95 4.68 6.64
CA ALA A 109 -11.75 4.30 5.25
C ALA A 109 -12.40 2.93 4.92
N SER A 110 -12.36 2.00 5.87
CA SER A 110 -12.91 0.65 5.72
C SER A 110 -14.44 0.56 5.92
N SER A 111 -15.08 1.54 6.57
CA SER A 111 -16.51 1.48 6.90
C SER A 111 -17.45 2.00 5.82
N THR A 112 -16.96 2.65 4.76
CA THR A 112 -17.82 3.33 3.76
C THR A 112 -18.27 2.43 2.59
N SER A 113 -18.62 1.17 2.85
CA SER A 113 -19.19 0.27 1.83
C SER A 113 -20.72 0.16 1.87
N THR A 114 -21.45 1.00 2.64
CA THR A 114 -22.92 0.81 2.79
C THR A 114 -23.83 2.00 2.42
N ASP A 115 -23.35 3.24 2.29
CA ASP A 115 -24.25 4.37 2.02
C ASP A 115 -23.99 5.00 0.65
N GLY A 116 -24.73 4.53 -0.36
CA GLY A 116 -24.60 5.03 -1.73
C GLY A 116 -25.59 4.47 -2.75
N SER A 117 -26.84 4.19 -2.37
CA SER A 117 -27.96 4.14 -3.33
C SER A 117 -29.28 4.54 -2.66
N ALA A 118 -29.32 5.76 -2.12
CA ALA A 118 -30.57 6.46 -1.84
C ALA A 118 -30.34 7.97 -2.00
N LEU A 119 -30.59 8.51 -3.19
CA LEU A 119 -31.54 9.62 -3.40
C LEU A 119 -31.68 9.94 -4.90
N ALA A 120 -32.94 10.14 -5.29
CA ALA A 120 -33.49 10.33 -6.64
C ALA A 120 -33.30 11.79 -7.16
N PRO A 121 -33.94 12.21 -8.27
CA PRO A 121 -35.41 12.35 -8.37
C PRO A 121 -36.10 11.38 -9.33
#